data_AF-A0A7V8GPP2-F1
#
_entry.id   AF-A0A7V8GPP2-F1
#
_cell.length_a   1.000
_cell.length_b   1.000
_cell.length_c   1.000
_cell.angle_alpha   90.00
_cell.angle_beta   90.00
_cell.angle_gamma   90.00
#
_symmetry.space_group_name_H-M   'P 1'
#
loop_
_entity.id
_entity.type
_entity.pdbx_description
1 polymer ?
#
loop_
_entity_poly.entity_id
_entity_poly.type
_entity_poly.pdbx_seq_one_letter_code
_entity_poly.pdbx_strand_id
1 'polypeptide(L)'
;MWEGIWLPDLGEHFLDSVGMASEIGHIPFDGGDYLAFLIAYRLITEGNESIQEKEAALRALAKGTGPGGTPYRTFHTAKDLVEDALPRTIHLLPASKPVRDALLDAGFNTLAKMDKASDTELLDIKGLGPKSLIAIRAFLATTKADKSALRYLAEAYQAPTA
;
A
#
# COMPACT_ATOMS: atom_id res chain seq x y z
N MET A 1 -3.18 9.58 -28.90
CA MET A 1 -3.22 8.59 -27.81
C MET A 1 -3.11 9.42 -26.54
N TRP A 2 -4.24 9.67 -25.87
CA TRP A 2 -4.32 10.56 -24.70
C TRP A 2 -4.22 9.71 -23.44
N GLU A 3 -3.18 9.95 -22.63
CA GLU A 3 -3.08 9.36 -21.29
C GLU A 3 -3.97 10.17 -20.34
N GLY A 4 -5.16 9.64 -20.07
CA GLY A 4 -6.18 10.32 -19.27
C GLY A 4 -5.71 10.58 -17.84
N ILE A 5 -5.39 11.83 -17.54
CA ILE A 5 -5.31 12.34 -16.18
C ILE A 5 -6.75 12.41 -15.66
N TRP A 6 -7.03 11.71 -14.56
CA TRP A 6 -8.30 11.82 -13.85
C TRP A 6 -8.38 13.19 -13.18
N LEU A 7 -9.13 14.12 -13.78
CA LEU A 7 -9.58 15.33 -13.11
C LEU A 7 -10.98 15.08 -12.55
N PRO A 8 -11.27 15.40 -11.27
CA PRO A 8 -12.63 15.40 -10.78
C PRO A 8 -13.47 16.42 -11.57
N ASP A 9 -14.71 16.06 -11.88
CA ASP A 9 -15.68 16.96 -12.51
C ASP A 9 -16.06 18.06 -11.51
N LEU A 10 -15.40 19.21 -11.66
CA LEU A 10 -15.66 20.42 -10.91
C LEU A 10 -16.44 21.33 -11.85
N GLY A 11 -17.77 21.35 -11.70
CA GLY A 11 -18.71 22.04 -12.59
C GLY A 11 -18.37 23.51 -12.91
N GLU A 12 -19.13 24.10 -13.83
CA GLU A 12 -18.86 25.33 -14.62
C GLU A 12 -18.47 26.64 -13.86
N HIS A 13 -18.30 26.62 -12.54
CA HIS A 13 -17.98 27.79 -11.72
C HIS A 13 -16.52 27.88 -11.23
N PHE A 14 -15.62 26.98 -11.66
CA PHE A 14 -14.25 26.96 -11.12
C PHE A 14 -13.27 27.98 -11.75
N LEU A 15 -13.63 28.63 -12.87
CA LEU A 15 -12.65 29.44 -13.63
C LEU A 15 -12.57 30.92 -13.25
N ASP A 16 -13.40 31.41 -12.31
CA ASP A 16 -13.45 32.85 -11.98
C ASP A 16 -12.67 33.27 -10.73
N SER A 17 -11.92 32.36 -10.09
CA SER A 17 -11.01 32.74 -9.00
C SER A 17 -9.58 32.25 -9.25
N VAL A 18 -8.77 33.12 -9.88
CA VAL A 18 -7.30 33.02 -9.84
C VAL A 18 -6.80 33.45 -8.46
N GLY A 19 -7.21 32.70 -7.43
CA GLY A 19 -6.77 32.85 -6.05
C GLY A 19 -6.15 31.53 -5.63
N MET A 20 -4.83 31.49 -5.54
CA MET A 20 -4.06 30.32 -5.09
C MET A 20 -4.70 29.65 -3.87
N ALA A 21 -5.16 28.42 -4.06
CA ALA A 21 -5.63 27.53 -3.00
C ALA A 21 -4.87 26.20 -3.04
N SER A 22 -3.53 26.25 -3.11
CA SER A 22 -2.72 25.04 -2.96
C SER A 22 -1.49 25.33 -2.12
N GLU A 23 -1.40 24.68 -0.96
CA GLU A 23 -0.20 24.60 -0.11
C GLU A 23 1.03 24.01 -0.86
N ILE A 24 0.84 23.58 -2.11
CA ILE A 24 1.83 22.89 -2.95
C ILE A 24 2.64 23.89 -3.81
N GLY A 25 2.20 25.16 -3.94
CA GLY A 25 2.89 26.17 -4.75
C GLY A 25 2.70 25.99 -6.27
N HIS A 26 3.56 26.65 -7.08
CA HIS A 26 3.47 26.62 -8.54
C HIS A 26 3.94 25.26 -9.08
N ILE A 27 3.05 24.50 -9.73
CA ILE A 27 3.41 23.25 -10.40
C ILE A 27 4.08 23.60 -11.74
N PRO A 28 5.33 23.17 -11.98
CA PRO A 28 5.99 23.36 -13.27
C PRO A 28 5.18 22.76 -14.43
N PHE A 29 5.34 23.30 -15.64
CA PHE A 29 4.61 22.82 -16.84
C PHE A 29 4.97 21.36 -17.19
N ASP A 30 6.17 20.92 -16.86
CA ASP A 30 6.64 19.54 -16.99
C ASP A 30 6.27 18.66 -15.78
N GLY A 31 5.45 19.16 -14.85
CA GLY A 31 5.05 18.49 -13.62
C GLY A 31 6.15 18.37 -12.56
N GLY A 32 7.38 18.82 -12.87
CA GLY A 32 8.53 18.81 -11.98
C GLY A 32 8.89 17.43 -11.41
N ASP A 33 9.62 17.44 -10.29
CA ASP A 33 10.12 16.23 -9.64
C ASP A 33 9.00 15.29 -9.16
N TYR A 34 7.82 15.83 -8.87
CA TYR A 34 6.68 15.03 -8.41
C TYR A 34 6.11 14.14 -9.51
N LEU A 35 5.93 14.67 -10.72
CA LEU A 35 5.45 13.87 -11.83
C LEU A 35 6.46 12.77 -12.19
N ALA A 36 7.75 13.10 -12.21
CA ALA A 36 8.80 12.11 -12.41
C ALA A 36 8.77 11.00 -11.34
N PHE A 37 8.57 11.38 -10.08
CA PHE A 37 8.39 10.43 -8.97
C PHE A 37 7.16 9.53 -9.18
N LEU A 38 6.00 10.09 -9.55
CA LEU A 38 4.77 9.32 -9.78
C LEU A 38 4.91 8.34 -10.95
N ILE A 39 5.56 8.76 -12.05
CA ILE A 39 5.85 7.89 -13.19
C ILE A 39 6.75 6.72 -12.76
N ALA A 40 7.84 7.01 -12.03
CA ALA A 40 8.74 5.96 -11.56
C ALA A 40 8.05 5.01 -10.57
N TYR A 41 7.24 5.55 -9.65
CA TYR A 41 6.44 4.77 -8.72
C TYR A 41 5.51 3.81 -9.46
N ARG A 42 4.77 4.32 -10.46
CA ARG A 42 3.87 3.54 -11.30
C ARG A 42 4.60 2.43 -12.06
N LEU A 43 5.74 2.75 -12.69
CA LEU A 43 6.54 1.77 -13.42
C LEU A 43 6.99 0.61 -12.52
N ILE A 44 7.40 0.89 -11.28
CA ILE A 44 7.77 -0.15 -10.32
C ILE A 44 6.56 -0.97 -9.90
N THR A 45 5.42 -0.34 -9.59
CA THR A 45 4.24 -1.06 -9.11
C THR A 45 3.59 -1.92 -10.20
N GLU A 46 3.58 -1.46 -11.44
CA GLU A 46 2.97 -2.15 -12.59
C GLU A 46 3.94 -3.09 -13.32
N GLY A 47 5.24 -3.05 -13.03
CA GLY A 47 6.24 -3.93 -13.65
C GLY A 47 6.06 -5.42 -13.31
N ASN A 48 6.82 -6.29 -13.97
CA ASN A 48 6.71 -7.75 -13.81
C ASN A 48 7.72 -8.32 -12.80
N GLU A 49 8.41 -7.47 -12.04
CA GLU A 49 9.39 -7.88 -11.05
C GLU A 49 8.75 -8.60 -9.86
N SER A 50 9.56 -9.36 -9.12
CA SER A 50 9.11 -10.00 -7.88
C SER A 50 8.72 -8.94 -6.83
N ILE A 51 7.88 -9.33 -5.86
CA ILE A 51 7.46 -8.45 -4.76
C ILE A 51 8.68 -7.90 -3.98
N GLN A 52 9.72 -8.73 -3.80
CA GLN A 52 10.96 -8.35 -3.12
C GLN A 52 11.71 -7.28 -3.90
N GLU A 53 11.82 -7.42 -5.22
CA GLU A 53 12.44 -6.43 -6.10
C GLU A 53 11.64 -5.13 -6.14
N LYS A 54 10.31 -5.20 -6.22
CA LYS A 54 9.42 -4.04 -6.11
C LYS A 54 9.59 -3.30 -4.79
N GLU A 55 9.63 -4.01 -3.66
CA GLU A 55 9.85 -3.39 -2.35
C GLU A 55 11.21 -2.67 -2.29
N ALA A 56 12.27 -3.31 -2.78
CA ALA A 56 13.60 -2.71 -2.83
C ALA A 56 13.62 -1.44 -3.71
N ALA A 57 13.00 -1.51 -4.89
CA ALA A 57 12.92 -0.40 -5.83
C ALA A 57 12.09 0.77 -5.26
N LEU A 58 10.94 0.51 -4.66
CA LEU A 58 10.11 1.54 -4.02
C LEU A 58 10.84 2.22 -2.86
N ARG A 59 11.56 1.46 -2.03
CA ARG A 59 12.39 2.03 -0.95
C ARG A 59 13.52 2.89 -1.50
N ALA A 60 14.16 2.45 -2.58
CA ALA A 60 15.22 3.22 -3.24
C ALA A 60 14.67 4.52 -3.85
N LEU A 61 13.52 4.45 -4.54
CA LEU A 61 12.82 5.60 -5.08
C LEU A 61 12.47 6.59 -3.96
N ALA A 62 11.85 6.11 -2.88
CA ALA A 62 11.44 6.94 -1.76
C ALA A 62 12.63 7.62 -1.03
N LYS A 63 13.83 7.03 -1.10
CA LYS A 63 15.07 7.60 -0.55
C LYS A 63 15.74 8.61 -1.50
N GLY A 64 15.72 8.34 -2.81
CA GLY A 64 16.43 9.12 -3.82
C GLY A 64 15.67 10.36 -4.30
N THR A 65 14.39 10.18 -4.62
CA THR A 65 13.51 11.23 -5.19
C THR A 65 12.18 11.35 -4.45
N GLY A 66 12.03 10.59 -3.36
CA GLY A 66 10.81 10.58 -2.57
C GLY A 66 10.61 11.83 -1.70
N PRO A 67 9.71 11.74 -0.71
CA PRO A 67 9.36 12.87 0.13
C PRO A 67 10.56 13.48 0.88
N GLY A 68 11.61 12.71 1.15
CA GLY A 68 12.82 13.19 1.82
C GLY A 68 13.55 14.26 1.01
N GLY A 69 13.38 15.53 1.38
CA GLY A 69 14.04 16.67 0.73
C GLY A 69 13.16 17.43 -0.27
N THR A 70 11.93 16.97 -0.51
CA THR A 70 10.94 17.66 -1.35
C THR A 70 9.82 18.27 -0.51
N PRO A 71 9.04 19.23 -1.05
CA PRO A 71 7.83 19.74 -0.39
C PRO A 71 6.81 18.65 -0.05
N TYR A 72 6.89 17.49 -0.71
CA TYR A 72 5.88 16.43 -0.63
C TYR A 72 5.96 15.54 0.62
N ARG A 73 6.98 15.70 1.47
CA ARG A 73 7.06 15.01 2.78
C ARG A 73 5.88 15.24 3.70
N THR A 74 5.12 16.30 3.47
CA THR A 74 3.93 16.63 4.25
C THR A 74 2.75 15.72 3.90
N PHE A 75 2.73 15.14 2.70
CA PHE A 75 1.61 14.32 2.22
C PHE A 75 1.83 12.82 2.46
N HIS A 76 3.05 12.33 2.25
CA HIS A 76 3.37 10.92 2.40
C HIS A 76 4.74 10.70 3.03
N THR A 77 4.87 9.68 3.88
CA THR A 77 6.18 9.18 4.26
C THR A 77 6.64 8.10 3.29
N ALA A 78 7.96 7.90 3.18
CA ALA A 78 8.54 6.80 2.41
C ALA A 78 7.99 5.43 2.82
N LYS A 79 7.67 5.27 4.11
CA LYS A 79 7.08 4.04 4.64
C LYS A 79 5.65 3.86 4.13
N ASP A 80 4.84 4.91 4.17
CA ASP A 80 3.43 4.83 3.77
C ASP A 80 3.28 4.47 2.30
N LEU A 81 4.12 5.06 1.43
CA LEU A 81 4.15 4.72 0.00
C LEU A 81 4.41 3.23 -0.25
N VAL A 82 5.36 2.62 0.48
CA VAL A 82 5.63 1.18 0.33
C VAL A 82 4.49 0.34 0.90
N GLU A 83 3.91 0.74 2.04
CA GLU A 83 2.78 0.02 2.65
C GLU A 83 1.49 0.12 1.82
N ASP A 84 1.30 1.23 1.08
CA ASP A 84 0.14 1.42 0.21
C ASP A 84 0.23 0.53 -1.03
N ALA A 85 1.39 0.51 -1.72
CA ALA A 85 1.59 -0.35 -2.90
C ALA A 85 1.74 -1.82 -2.56
N LEU A 86 2.50 -2.13 -1.51
CA LEU A 86 2.89 -3.48 -1.14
C LEU A 86 2.48 -3.78 0.32
N PRO A 87 1.19 -3.76 0.66
CA PRO A 87 0.75 -4.05 2.02
C PRO A 87 1.22 -5.43 2.48
N ARG A 88 1.38 -5.59 3.79
CA ARG A 88 1.72 -6.89 4.38
C ARG A 88 0.57 -7.87 4.20
N THR A 89 0.88 -9.14 3.96
CA THR A 89 -0.11 -10.21 3.72
C THR A 89 -1.08 -10.42 4.89
N ILE A 90 -0.67 -10.05 6.11
CA ILE A 90 -1.55 -10.04 7.30
C ILE A 90 -2.77 -9.13 7.12
N HIS A 91 -2.70 -8.09 6.27
CA HIS A 91 -3.81 -7.17 6.01
C HIS A 91 -4.97 -7.84 5.27
N LEU A 92 -4.73 -8.97 4.60
CA LEU A 92 -5.79 -9.78 3.98
C LEU A 92 -6.68 -10.49 5.00
N LEU A 93 -6.24 -10.60 6.25
CA LEU A 93 -7.01 -11.33 7.26
C LEU A 93 -8.31 -10.60 7.63
N PRO A 94 -9.40 -11.35 7.84
CA PRO A 94 -10.67 -10.82 8.34
C PRO A 94 -10.59 -10.54 9.85
N ALA A 95 -9.63 -9.70 10.25
CA ALA A 95 -9.37 -9.31 11.63
C ALA A 95 -9.29 -7.78 11.75
N SER A 96 -9.57 -7.26 12.94
CA SER A 96 -9.44 -5.83 13.20
C SER A 96 -7.98 -5.40 13.14
N LYS A 97 -7.73 -4.11 12.86
CA LYS A 97 -6.38 -3.54 12.84
C LYS A 97 -5.58 -3.85 14.13
N PRO A 98 -6.11 -3.64 15.35
CA PRO A 98 -5.38 -3.97 16.58
C PRO A 98 -4.95 -5.43 16.68
N VAL A 99 -5.78 -6.36 16.19
CA VAL A 99 -5.46 -7.79 16.19
C VAL A 99 -4.36 -8.11 15.18
N ARG A 100 -4.40 -7.51 13.98
CA ARG A 100 -3.35 -7.66 12.97
C ARG A 100 -2.01 -7.09 13.46
N ASP A 101 -2.03 -5.95 14.13
CA ASP A 101 -0.84 -5.35 14.72
C ASP A 101 -0.27 -6.26 15.83
N ALA A 102 -1.12 -6.80 16.71
CA ALA A 102 -0.70 -7.76 17.74
C ALA A 102 -0.11 -9.07 17.15
N LEU A 103 -0.68 -9.56 16.04
CA LEU A 103 -0.14 -10.72 15.30
C LEU A 103 1.26 -10.41 14.74
N LEU A 104 1.45 -9.20 14.19
CA LEU A 104 2.76 -8.76 13.70
C LEU A 104 3.78 -8.65 14.82
N ASP A 105 3.39 -8.09 15.97
CA ASP A 105 4.24 -7.95 17.15
C ASP A 105 4.63 -9.31 17.74
N ALA A 106 3.73 -10.30 17.65
CA ALA A 106 3.99 -11.70 18.00
C ALA A 106 4.81 -12.47 16.94
N GLY A 107 5.22 -11.83 15.84
CA GLY A 107 6.09 -12.42 14.81
C GLY A 107 5.38 -13.23 13.73
N PHE A 108 4.04 -13.23 13.71
CA PHE A 108 3.21 -13.82 12.67
C PHE A 108 3.15 -12.92 11.43
N ASN A 109 4.28 -12.77 10.75
CA ASN A 109 4.43 -11.86 9.61
C ASN A 109 4.00 -12.43 8.25
N THR A 110 3.56 -13.69 8.19
CA THR A 110 3.10 -14.37 6.96
C THR A 110 1.89 -15.24 7.27
N LEU A 111 1.05 -15.49 6.27
CA LEU A 111 -0.11 -16.38 6.43
C LEU A 111 0.34 -17.82 6.71
N ALA A 112 1.47 -18.26 6.15
CA ALA A 112 2.03 -19.59 6.35
C ALA A 112 2.44 -19.85 7.81
N LYS A 113 2.98 -18.83 8.50
CA LYS A 113 3.27 -18.94 9.93
C LYS A 113 2.00 -19.11 10.75
N MET A 114 0.94 -18.39 10.42
CA MET A 114 -0.34 -18.55 11.12
C MET A 114 -1.01 -19.89 10.84
N ASP A 115 -0.91 -20.38 9.60
CA ASP A 115 -1.45 -21.68 9.20
C ASP A 115 -0.83 -22.82 10.01
N LYS A 116 0.46 -22.70 10.33
CA LYS A 116 1.22 -23.66 11.15
C LYS A 116 1.06 -23.47 12.66
N ALA A 117 0.67 -22.28 13.12
CA ALA A 117 0.50 -22.00 14.54
C ALA A 117 -0.64 -22.84 15.11
N SER A 118 -0.52 -23.24 16.37
CA SER A 118 -1.61 -23.89 17.09
C SER A 118 -2.70 -22.88 17.48
N ASP A 119 -3.93 -23.37 17.68
CA ASP A 119 -5.03 -22.51 18.14
C ASP A 119 -4.77 -21.93 19.53
N THR A 120 -4.05 -22.66 20.39
CA THR A 120 -3.62 -22.19 21.71
C THR A 120 -2.66 -21.01 21.60
N GLU A 121 -1.64 -21.09 20.75
CA GLU A 121 -0.68 -19.99 20.55
C GLU A 121 -1.35 -18.73 19.99
N LEU A 122 -2.34 -18.89 19.12
CA LEU A 122 -3.07 -17.75 18.56
C LEU A 122 -4.01 -17.11 19.59
N LEU A 123 -4.69 -17.91 20.42
CA LEU A 123 -5.60 -17.40 21.46
C LEU A 123 -4.88 -16.68 22.60
N ASP A 124 -3.58 -16.94 22.80
CA ASP A 124 -2.75 -16.17 23.75
C ASP A 124 -2.52 -14.72 23.29
N ILE A 125 -2.80 -14.39 22.03
CA ILE A 125 -2.66 -13.03 21.50
C ILE A 125 -3.81 -12.15 21.99
N LYS A 126 -3.44 -11.08 22.70
CA LYS A 126 -4.40 -10.13 23.26
C LYS A 126 -5.33 -9.57 22.17
N GLY A 127 -6.64 -9.73 22.41
CA GLY A 127 -7.68 -9.24 21.51
C GLY A 127 -8.10 -10.23 20.42
N LEU A 128 -7.43 -11.37 20.27
CA LEU A 128 -7.87 -12.44 19.40
C LEU A 128 -8.83 -13.37 20.16
N GLY A 129 -10.13 -13.24 19.88
CA GLY A 129 -11.14 -14.15 20.44
C GLY A 129 -11.39 -15.39 19.57
N PRO A 130 -12.08 -16.42 20.11
CA PRO A 130 -12.41 -17.65 19.36
C PRO A 130 -13.15 -17.38 18.04
N LYS A 131 -14.06 -16.40 18.01
CA LYS A 131 -14.80 -16.01 16.80
C LYS A 131 -13.86 -15.50 15.70
N SER A 132 -12.89 -14.64 16.06
CA SER A 132 -11.90 -14.11 15.12
C SER A 132 -10.96 -15.22 14.64
N LEU A 133 -10.56 -16.13 15.54
CA LEU A 133 -9.75 -17.29 15.16
C LEU A 133 -10.46 -18.17 14.13
N ILE A 134 -11.74 -18.51 14.34
CA ILE A 134 -12.53 -19.28 13.38
C ILE A 134 -12.57 -18.59 12.00
N ALA A 135 -12.78 -17.26 11.98
CA ALA A 135 -12.79 -16.49 10.73
C ALA A 135 -11.42 -16.51 10.03
N ILE A 136 -10.33 -16.38 10.80
CA ILE A 136 -8.97 -16.47 10.27
C ILE A 136 -8.70 -17.87 9.68
N ARG A 137 -9.05 -18.94 10.40
CA ARG A 137 -8.86 -20.33 9.91
C ARG A 137 -9.66 -20.59 8.64
N ALA A 138 -10.92 -20.14 8.59
CA ALA A 138 -11.75 -20.25 7.40
C ALA A 138 -11.15 -19.48 6.20
N PHE A 139 -10.61 -18.28 6.44
CA PHE A 139 -9.90 -17.52 5.41
C PHE A 139 -8.63 -18.24 4.93
N LEU A 140 -7.80 -18.74 5.84
CA LEU A 140 -6.56 -19.46 5.50
C LEU A 140 -6.82 -20.75 4.70
N ALA A 141 -7.95 -21.41 4.93
CA ALA A 141 -8.35 -22.61 4.19
C ALA A 141 -8.81 -22.31 2.75
N THR A 142 -9.32 -21.10 2.50
CA THR A 142 -9.98 -20.73 1.23
C THR A 142 -9.15 -19.76 0.37
N THR A 143 -8.20 -19.05 0.97
CA THR A 143 -7.40 -18.04 0.26
C THR A 143 -6.49 -18.65 -0.80
N LYS A 144 -6.43 -17.99 -1.96
CA LYS A 144 -5.49 -18.28 -3.05
C LYS A 144 -4.21 -17.44 -2.98
N ALA A 145 -4.11 -16.54 -2.00
CA ALA A 145 -2.92 -15.72 -1.84
C ALA A 145 -1.70 -16.59 -1.51
N ASP A 146 -0.52 -16.15 -1.96
CA ASP A 146 0.73 -16.79 -1.55
C ASP A 146 0.89 -16.65 -0.03
N LYS A 147 0.81 -17.80 0.66
CA LYS A 147 0.88 -17.83 2.13
C LYS A 147 2.27 -17.47 2.65
N SER A 148 3.32 -17.68 1.86
CA SER A 148 4.72 -17.47 2.27
C SER A 148 5.19 -16.04 2.01
N ALA A 149 4.49 -15.30 1.14
CA ALA A 149 4.80 -13.92 0.87
C ALA A 149 4.63 -13.06 2.13
N LEU A 150 5.54 -12.09 2.31
CA LEU A 150 5.48 -11.07 3.39
C LEU A 150 4.57 -9.89 3.02
N ARG A 151 4.50 -9.61 1.72
CA ARG A 151 3.74 -8.52 1.12
C ARG A 151 3.05 -9.03 -0.14
N TYR A 152 2.02 -8.32 -0.57
CA TYR A 152 1.34 -8.56 -1.84
C TYR A 152 1.13 -7.23 -2.56
N LEU A 153 0.98 -7.26 -3.88
CA LEU A 153 0.63 -6.07 -4.66
C LEU A 153 -0.84 -5.72 -4.39
N ALA A 154 -1.09 -4.55 -3.82
CA ALA A 154 -2.45 -4.07 -3.59
C ALA A 154 -3.23 -3.97 -4.92
N GLU A 155 -4.52 -4.30 -4.88
CA GLU A 155 -5.37 -4.39 -6.07
C GLU A 155 -5.40 -3.07 -6.87
N ALA A 156 -5.34 -1.93 -6.19
CA ALA A 156 -5.29 -0.60 -6.80
C ALA A 156 -4.07 -0.37 -7.70
N TYR A 157 -3.04 -1.20 -7.58
CA TYR A 157 -1.79 -1.10 -8.33
C TYR A 157 -1.56 -2.29 -9.27
N GLN A 158 -2.53 -3.19 -9.39
CA GLN A 158 -2.50 -4.24 -10.41
C GLN A 158 -2.70 -3.59 -11.78
N ALA A 159 -1.90 -4.00 -12.76
CA ALA A 159 -2.09 -3.56 -14.13
C ALA A 159 -3.52 -3.94 -14.59
N PRO A 160 -4.24 -3.05 -15.28
CA PRO A 160 -5.56 -3.37 -15.79
C PRO A 160 -5.47 -4.60 -16.69
N THR A 161 -6.25 -5.64 -16.39
CA THR A 161 -6.41 -6.78 -17.29
C THR A 161 -6.94 -6.28 -18.63
N ALA A 162 -6.12 -6.44 -19.67
CA ALA A 162 -6.44 -6.09 -21.06
C ALA A 162 -7.58 -6.95 -21.62
#